data_AF-A0A6D2LBD0-F1
#
_entry.id   AF-A0A6D2LBD0-F1
#
_cell.length_a   1.000
_cell.length_b   1.000
_cell.length_c   1.000
_cell.angle_alpha   90.00
_cell.angle_beta   90.00
_cell.angle_gamma   90.00
#
_symmetry.space_group_name_H-M   'P 1'
#
loop_
_entity.id
_entity.type
_entity.pdbx_description
1 polymer ?
#
loop_
_entity_poly.entity_id
_entity_poly.type
_entity_poly.pdbx_seq_one_letter_code
_entity_poly.pdbx_strand_id
1 'polypeptide(L)'
;MLERALKYRAGFINLKTMDKNFKSSPTNEEWDRAKAICDFLEPFDEITKLISGSTYPTSNMYFFQVWQIHNWLRVNEYNSDEIVSEMVIPMKEKFDKYWVEVSDIFAIASILDPRLKLTLVQYCFERDCSFTCKTKIEHLRSKLKDFFAFRKSNVAVSGKSSLDIYLDEPPLDTTDIKSLLDWWKDNSKRFGELSSVACDVLSIPITTVASESSLASEVEF
;
A
#
# COMPACT_ATOMS: atom_id res chain seq x y z
N MET A 1 -13.98 -11.46 10.62
CA MET A 1 -14.78 -12.62 11.11
C MET A 1 -14.22 -13.15 12.43
N LEU A 2 -12.94 -13.49 12.51
CA LEU A 2 -12.27 -13.99 13.73
C LEU A 2 -12.37 -13.01 14.91
N GLU A 3 -12.08 -11.73 14.70
CA GLU A 3 -12.18 -10.69 15.72
C GLU A 3 -13.60 -10.58 16.32
N ARG A 4 -14.64 -10.78 15.49
CA ARG A 4 -16.03 -10.85 15.96
C ARG A 4 -16.27 -12.10 16.79
N ALA A 5 -15.74 -13.26 16.39
CA ALA A 5 -15.88 -14.50 17.14
C ALA A 5 -15.23 -14.42 18.54
N LEU A 6 -14.08 -13.75 18.67
CA LEU A 6 -13.40 -13.51 19.95
C LEU A 6 -14.29 -12.78 20.96
N LYS A 7 -15.13 -11.83 20.51
CA LYS A 7 -16.10 -11.11 21.36
C LYS A 7 -17.15 -12.03 21.99
N TYR A 8 -17.39 -13.21 21.41
CA TYR A 8 -18.35 -14.20 21.89
C TYR A 8 -17.71 -15.35 22.67
N ARG A 9 -16.40 -15.31 23.00
CA ARG A 9 -15.72 -16.38 23.76
C ARG A 9 -16.51 -16.84 24.99
N ALA A 10 -16.99 -15.88 25.80
CA ALA A 10 -17.80 -16.18 26.98
C ALA A 10 -19.15 -16.84 26.62
N GLY A 11 -19.77 -16.44 25.52
CA GLY A 11 -20.99 -17.05 25.00
C GLY A 11 -20.80 -18.52 24.60
N PHE A 12 -19.70 -18.84 23.92
CA PHE A 12 -19.35 -20.24 23.58
C PHE A 12 -19.12 -21.10 24.82
N ILE A 13 -18.43 -20.57 25.83
CA ILE A 13 -18.19 -21.26 27.10
C ILE A 13 -19.51 -21.54 27.81
N ASN A 14 -20.37 -20.52 27.95
CA ASN A 14 -21.68 -20.68 28.58
C ASN A 14 -22.56 -21.69 27.84
N LEU A 15 -22.56 -21.66 26.49
CA LEU A 15 -23.33 -22.59 25.67
C LEU A 15 -22.87 -24.05 25.88
N LYS A 16 -21.56 -24.29 26.01
CA LYS A 16 -21.01 -25.61 26.37
C LYS A 16 -21.47 -26.09 27.74
N THR A 17 -21.63 -25.17 28.70
CA THR A 17 -22.13 -25.51 30.04
C THR A 17 -23.63 -25.83 30.03
N MET A 18 -24.42 -25.11 29.24
CA MET A 18 -25.87 -25.24 29.19
C MET A 18 -26.38 -26.37 28.30
N ASP A 19 -25.75 -26.59 27.14
CA ASP A 19 -26.13 -27.62 26.18
C ASP A 19 -25.07 -28.72 26.12
N LYS A 20 -25.39 -29.87 26.72
CA LYS A 20 -24.51 -31.06 26.73
C LYS A 20 -24.25 -31.64 25.33
N ASN A 21 -25.07 -31.29 24.33
CA ASN A 21 -24.87 -31.70 22.94
C ASN A 21 -23.96 -30.73 22.16
N PHE A 22 -23.62 -29.57 22.73
CA PHE A 22 -22.74 -28.59 22.09
C PHE A 22 -21.27 -29.04 22.15
N LYS A 23 -20.82 -29.72 21.08
CA LYS A 23 -19.46 -30.28 20.97
C LYS A 23 -18.43 -29.33 20.32
N SER A 24 -18.86 -28.22 19.74
CA SER A 24 -18.05 -27.36 18.87
C SER A 24 -17.46 -26.12 19.57
N SER A 25 -17.36 -26.12 20.90
CA SER A 25 -16.72 -25.02 21.63
C SER A 25 -15.20 -25.08 21.47
N PRO A 26 -14.53 -24.00 21.02
CA PRO A 26 -13.08 -23.95 20.98
C PRO A 26 -12.46 -24.07 22.38
N THR A 27 -11.25 -24.60 22.45
CA THR A 27 -10.42 -24.67 23.66
C THR A 27 -9.82 -23.30 24.00
N ASN A 28 -9.27 -23.14 25.21
CA ASN A 28 -8.58 -21.91 25.58
C ASN A 28 -7.38 -21.64 24.66
N GLU A 29 -6.60 -22.67 24.33
CA GLU A 29 -5.48 -22.57 23.40
C GLU A 29 -5.94 -22.14 21.99
N GLU A 30 -7.08 -22.63 21.51
CA GLU A 30 -7.64 -22.21 20.22
C GLU A 30 -8.09 -20.75 20.22
N TRP A 31 -8.67 -20.28 21.34
CA TRP A 31 -9.02 -18.86 21.49
C TRP A 31 -7.78 -17.96 21.54
N ASP A 32 -6.74 -18.39 22.25
CA ASP A 32 -5.50 -17.65 22.37
C ASP A 32 -4.75 -17.62 21.02
N ARG A 33 -4.74 -18.74 20.29
CA ARG A 33 -4.29 -18.79 18.87
C ARG A 33 -5.06 -17.82 17.98
N ALA A 34 -6.39 -17.80 18.06
CA ALA A 34 -7.21 -16.90 17.26
C ALA A 34 -6.91 -15.42 17.57
N LYS A 35 -6.62 -15.08 18.83
CA LYS A 35 -6.19 -13.73 19.21
C LYS A 35 -4.84 -13.37 18.61
N ALA A 36 -3.84 -14.25 18.74
CA ALA A 36 -2.51 -14.04 18.15
C ALA A 36 -2.57 -13.81 16.64
N ILE A 37 -3.39 -14.58 15.92
CA ILE A 37 -3.62 -14.41 14.49
C ILE A 37 -4.28 -13.05 14.18
N CYS A 38 -5.27 -12.61 14.97
CA CYS A 38 -5.89 -11.30 14.77
C CYS A 38 -4.88 -10.16 14.91
N ASP A 39 -4.04 -10.22 15.94
CA ASP A 39 -3.06 -9.17 16.23
C ASP A 39 -1.99 -9.12 15.14
N PHE A 40 -1.55 -10.28 14.67
CA PHE A 40 -0.62 -10.36 13.55
C PHE A 40 -1.18 -9.79 12.23
N LEU A 41 -2.48 -10.01 11.98
CA LEU A 41 -3.16 -9.59 10.75
C LEU A 41 -3.69 -8.15 10.81
N GLU A 42 -3.70 -7.50 11.97
CA GLU A 42 -4.21 -6.14 12.16
C GLU A 42 -3.60 -5.13 11.18
N PRO A 43 -2.28 -5.09 10.92
CA PRO A 43 -1.70 -4.16 9.94
C PRO A 43 -2.24 -4.34 8.52
N PHE A 44 -2.61 -5.57 8.13
CA PHE A 44 -3.18 -5.85 6.80
C PHE A 44 -4.57 -5.26 6.66
N ASP A 45 -5.39 -5.37 7.71
CA ASP A 45 -6.75 -4.82 7.73
C ASP A 45 -6.73 -3.28 7.72
N GLU A 46 -5.88 -2.66 8.53
CA GLU A 46 -5.69 -1.20 8.55
C GLU A 46 -5.25 -0.66 7.18
N ILE A 47 -4.23 -1.28 6.60
CA ILE A 47 -3.70 -0.88 5.29
C ILE A 47 -4.72 -1.09 4.19
N THR A 48 -5.45 -2.21 4.20
CA THR A 48 -6.49 -2.49 3.20
C THR A 48 -7.59 -1.43 3.26
N LYS A 49 -8.07 -1.08 4.47
CA LYS A 49 -9.05 -0.01 4.64
C LYS A 49 -8.55 1.34 4.13
N LEU A 50 -7.28 1.66 4.38
CA LEU A 50 -6.65 2.89 3.93
C LEU A 50 -6.57 2.96 2.39
N ILE A 51 -6.07 1.91 1.72
CA ILE A 51 -5.94 1.91 0.25
C ILE A 51 -7.27 1.67 -0.48
N SER A 52 -8.33 1.25 0.23
CA SER A 52 -9.69 1.13 -0.28
C SER A 52 -10.50 2.42 -0.23
N GLY A 53 -9.93 3.52 0.27
CA GLY A 53 -10.55 4.84 0.21
C GLY A 53 -10.82 5.33 -1.22
N SER A 54 -11.82 6.19 -1.37
CA SER A 54 -12.22 6.79 -2.66
C SER A 54 -12.21 8.32 -2.68
N THR A 55 -12.03 8.95 -1.51
CA THR A 55 -12.08 10.42 -1.34
C THR A 55 -10.71 11.09 -1.47
N TYR A 56 -9.66 10.30 -1.72
CA TYR A 56 -8.29 10.76 -1.92
C TYR A 56 -7.56 9.81 -2.88
N PRO A 57 -6.50 10.28 -3.57
CA PRO A 57 -5.60 9.42 -4.33
C PRO A 57 -5.04 8.29 -3.46
N THR A 58 -5.21 7.04 -3.90
CA THR A 58 -4.67 5.87 -3.20
C THR A 58 -3.44 5.28 -3.88
N SER A 59 -3.22 5.58 -5.17
CA SER A 59 -2.12 5.01 -5.95
C SER A 59 -0.74 5.47 -5.49
N ASN A 60 -0.59 6.71 -5.04
CA ASN A 60 0.65 7.21 -4.42
C ASN A 60 0.94 6.57 -3.05
N MET A 61 -0.08 6.05 -2.37
CA MET A 61 0.09 5.45 -1.04
C MET A 61 0.49 3.97 -1.14
N TYR A 62 -0.01 3.28 -2.17
CA TYR A 62 0.07 1.84 -2.28
C TYR A 62 1.47 1.27 -2.07
N PHE A 63 2.49 1.81 -2.75
CA PHE A 63 3.85 1.28 -2.65
C PHE A 63 4.35 1.27 -1.20
N PHE A 64 4.17 2.37 -0.46
CA PHE A 64 4.65 2.45 0.91
C PHE A 64 3.85 1.54 1.84
N GLN A 65 2.52 1.52 1.71
CA GLN A 65 1.68 0.68 2.55
C GLN A 65 1.97 -0.80 2.32
N VAL A 66 2.08 -1.23 1.07
CA VAL A 66 2.41 -2.63 0.74
C VAL A 66 3.86 -2.95 1.11
N TRP A 67 4.79 -2.01 0.99
CA TRP A 67 6.14 -2.17 1.54
C TRP A 67 6.14 -2.35 3.07
N GLN A 68 5.27 -1.65 3.81
CA GLN A 68 5.14 -1.86 5.26
C GLN A 68 4.71 -3.29 5.58
N ILE A 69 3.79 -3.87 4.80
CA ILE A 69 3.41 -5.29 4.91
C ILE A 69 4.59 -6.21 4.61
N HIS A 70 5.33 -5.95 3.53
CA HIS A 70 6.53 -6.72 3.19
C HIS A 70 7.54 -6.71 4.35
N ASN A 71 7.81 -5.53 4.90
CA ASN A 71 8.71 -5.37 6.03
C ASN A 71 8.16 -6.04 7.31
N TRP A 72 6.85 -5.97 7.55
CA TRP A 72 6.17 -6.64 8.66
C TRP A 72 6.33 -8.15 8.60
N LEU A 73 6.09 -8.76 7.44
CA LEU A 73 6.31 -10.18 7.20
C LEU A 73 7.77 -10.56 7.45
N ARG A 74 8.72 -9.79 6.92
CA ARG A 74 10.15 -10.03 7.10
C ARG A 74 10.59 -10.01 8.56
N VAL A 75 10.11 -9.04 9.35
CA VAL A 75 10.49 -8.93 10.78
C VAL A 75 9.88 -10.07 11.61
N ASN A 76 8.67 -10.53 11.25
CA ASN A 76 7.99 -11.60 11.97
C ASN A 76 8.42 -13.02 11.57
N GLU A 77 9.32 -13.17 10.60
CA GLU A 77 9.91 -14.47 10.23
C GLU A 77 10.71 -15.09 11.39
N TYR A 78 11.26 -14.23 12.26
CA TYR A 78 12.00 -14.63 13.46
C TYR A 78 11.21 -14.34 14.75
N ASN A 79 9.88 -14.31 14.67
CA ASN A 79 9.05 -14.08 15.84
C ASN A 79 9.23 -15.23 16.86
N SER A 80 9.25 -14.89 18.15
CA SER A 80 9.33 -15.87 19.24
C SER A 80 8.06 -16.70 19.39
N ASP A 81 6.93 -16.21 18.89
CA ASP A 81 5.68 -16.95 18.82
C ASP A 81 5.75 -17.96 17.65
N GLU A 82 5.66 -19.24 17.99
CA GLU A 82 5.75 -20.36 17.04
C GLU A 82 4.59 -20.31 16.02
N ILE A 83 3.39 -19.90 16.43
CA ILE A 83 2.23 -19.81 15.54
C ILE A 83 2.44 -18.72 14.49
N VAL A 84 2.96 -17.57 14.93
CA VAL A 84 3.25 -16.44 14.03
C VAL A 84 4.38 -16.81 13.07
N SER A 85 5.48 -17.36 13.57
CA SER A 85 6.63 -17.70 12.72
C SER A 85 6.31 -18.78 11.70
N GLU A 86 5.52 -19.80 12.05
CA GLU A 86 5.02 -20.81 11.10
C GLU A 86 4.09 -20.20 10.04
N MET A 87 3.20 -19.28 10.44
CA MET A 87 2.24 -18.66 9.53
C MET A 87 2.89 -17.68 8.54
N VAL A 88 3.92 -16.95 8.98
CA VAL A 88 4.61 -15.93 8.18
C VAL A 88 5.25 -16.52 6.94
N ILE A 89 5.85 -17.71 7.04
CA ILE A 89 6.61 -18.35 5.94
C ILE A 89 5.78 -18.44 4.65
N PRO A 90 4.62 -19.16 4.61
CA PRO A 90 3.82 -19.26 3.39
C PRO A 90 3.15 -17.93 2.98
N MET A 91 2.92 -17.01 3.93
CA MET A 91 2.38 -15.68 3.60
C MET A 91 3.41 -14.82 2.86
N LYS A 92 4.66 -14.83 3.33
CA LYS A 92 5.78 -14.13 2.69
C LYS A 92 6.08 -14.70 1.31
N GLU A 93 6.14 -16.02 1.16
CA GLU A 93 6.34 -16.65 -0.15
C GLU A 93 5.28 -16.24 -1.18
N LYS A 94 4.00 -16.22 -0.77
CA LYS A 94 2.91 -15.74 -1.63
C LYS A 94 3.05 -14.26 -1.94
N PHE A 95 3.43 -13.45 -0.96
CA PHE A 95 3.57 -12.01 -1.10
C PHE A 95 4.71 -11.64 -2.07
N ASP A 96 5.88 -12.25 -1.91
CA ASP A 96 7.08 -11.96 -2.70
C ASP A 96 6.86 -12.22 -4.19
N LYS A 97 6.04 -13.23 -4.53
CA LYS A 97 5.66 -13.53 -5.92
C LYS A 97 4.99 -12.34 -6.61
N TYR A 98 4.12 -11.61 -5.91
CA TYR A 98 3.40 -10.48 -6.49
C TYR A 98 4.20 -9.17 -6.38
N TRP A 99 5.00 -9.00 -5.33
CA TRP A 99 5.73 -7.76 -5.05
C TRP A 99 6.68 -7.35 -6.17
N VAL A 100 7.45 -8.30 -6.71
CA VAL A 100 8.45 -8.02 -7.76
C VAL A 100 7.80 -7.49 -9.05
N GLU A 101 6.62 -8.00 -9.40
CA GLU A 101 5.97 -7.70 -10.68
C GLU A 101 5.34 -6.30 -10.71
N VAL A 102 4.82 -5.82 -9.58
CA VAL A 102 4.00 -4.59 -9.53
C VAL A 102 4.65 -3.41 -8.82
N SER A 103 5.79 -3.60 -8.15
CA SER A 103 6.41 -2.56 -7.31
C SER A 103 6.80 -1.30 -8.08
N ASP A 104 7.25 -1.41 -9.34
CA ASP A 104 7.75 -0.26 -10.10
C ASP A 104 6.66 0.77 -10.44
N ILE A 105 5.48 0.34 -10.89
CA ILE A 105 4.41 1.28 -11.26
C ILE A 105 3.87 2.04 -10.05
N PHE A 106 3.76 1.35 -8.91
CA PHE A 106 3.30 1.98 -7.67
C PHE A 106 4.39 2.85 -7.03
N ALA A 107 5.67 2.48 -7.18
CA ALA A 107 6.79 3.34 -6.81
C ALA A 107 6.77 4.63 -7.65
N ILE A 108 6.50 4.54 -8.95
CA ILE A 108 6.32 5.70 -9.83
C ILE A 108 5.17 6.59 -9.35
N ALA A 109 4.00 6.03 -9.02
CA ALA A 109 2.89 6.80 -8.47
C ALA A 109 3.26 7.53 -7.18
N SER A 110 4.06 6.90 -6.31
CA SER A 110 4.57 7.50 -5.08
C SER A 110 5.56 8.64 -5.36
N ILE A 111 6.41 8.49 -6.37
CA ILE A 111 7.36 9.52 -6.81
C ILE A 111 6.63 10.76 -7.33
N LEU A 112 5.45 10.59 -7.94
CA LEU A 112 4.59 11.68 -8.43
C LEU A 112 3.83 12.40 -7.30
N ASP A 113 3.96 11.95 -6.06
CA ASP A 113 3.59 12.76 -4.90
C ASP A 113 4.74 13.73 -4.56
N PRO A 114 4.56 15.06 -4.71
CA PRO A 114 5.60 16.05 -4.46
C PRO A 114 6.07 16.09 -3.01
N ARG A 115 5.36 15.48 -2.06
CA ARG A 115 5.78 15.35 -0.64
C ARG A 115 6.71 14.16 -0.42
N LEU A 116 6.67 13.16 -1.31
CA LEU A 116 7.37 11.89 -1.14
C LEU A 116 8.57 11.82 -2.08
N LYS A 117 8.35 12.09 -3.37
CA LYS A 117 9.35 12.02 -4.45
C LYS A 117 10.18 10.74 -4.38
N LEU A 118 11.48 10.84 -4.70
CA LEU A 118 12.42 9.72 -4.59
C LEU A 118 12.77 9.37 -3.15
N THR A 119 12.59 10.30 -2.20
CA THR A 119 13.02 10.14 -0.80
C THR A 119 12.34 8.94 -0.14
N LEU A 120 11.03 8.79 -0.34
CA LEU A 120 10.29 7.66 0.22
C LEU A 120 10.77 6.32 -0.34
N VAL A 121 10.95 6.23 -1.66
CA VAL A 121 11.35 4.99 -2.32
C VAL A 121 12.79 4.63 -2.00
N GLN A 122 13.67 5.63 -1.88
CA GLN A 122 15.03 5.47 -1.39
C GLN A 122 15.04 4.87 0.01
N TYR A 123 14.26 5.44 0.93
CA TYR A 123 14.13 4.91 2.29
C TYR A 123 13.70 3.44 2.30
N CYS A 124 12.69 3.07 1.52
CA CYS A 124 12.23 1.68 1.43
C CYS A 124 13.33 0.74 0.92
N PHE A 125 14.03 1.13 -0.15
CA PHE A 125 15.09 0.30 -0.73
C PHE A 125 16.35 0.22 0.13
N GLU A 126 16.69 1.27 0.88
CA GLU A 126 17.78 1.25 1.85
C GLU A 126 17.51 0.28 2.99
N ARG A 127 16.26 0.27 3.48
CA ARG A 127 15.81 -0.69 4.51
C ARG A 127 15.67 -2.12 4.00
N ASP A 128 15.41 -2.31 2.71
CA ASP A 128 15.38 -3.64 2.11
C ASP A 128 16.79 -4.18 1.94
N CYS A 129 17.62 -3.50 1.15
CA CYS A 129 19.02 -3.84 0.91
C CYS A 129 19.78 -2.62 0.35
N SER A 130 20.52 -1.95 1.22
CA SER A 130 21.28 -0.72 0.93
C SER A 130 22.21 -0.85 -0.28
N PHE A 131 22.83 -2.02 -0.48
CA PHE A 131 23.76 -2.25 -1.59
C PHE A 131 23.10 -2.21 -2.98
N THR A 132 21.81 -2.57 -3.05
CA THR A 132 21.02 -2.55 -4.30
C THR A 132 20.23 -1.26 -4.52
N CYS A 133 20.12 -0.42 -3.48
CA CYS A 133 19.27 0.78 -3.50
C CYS A 133 19.60 1.69 -4.69
N LYS A 134 20.87 2.03 -4.89
CA LYS A 134 21.30 2.90 -6.00
C LYS A 134 20.86 2.36 -7.36
N THR A 135 21.04 1.07 -7.60
CA THR A 135 20.65 0.43 -8.86
C THR A 135 19.13 0.45 -9.06
N LYS A 136 18.35 0.16 -8.01
CA LYS A 136 16.89 0.20 -8.07
C LYS A 136 16.36 1.62 -8.32
N ILE A 137 16.97 2.64 -7.72
CA ILE A 137 16.61 4.04 -7.94
C ILE A 137 16.91 4.48 -9.37
N GLU A 138 18.07 4.13 -9.92
CA GLU A 138 18.39 4.45 -11.31
C GLU A 138 17.49 3.70 -12.30
N HIS A 139 17.13 2.45 -12.00
CA HIS A 139 16.13 1.69 -12.76
C HIS A 139 14.76 2.38 -12.76
N LEU A 140 14.26 2.83 -11.60
CA LEU A 140 13.00 3.57 -11.51
C LEU A 140 13.06 4.91 -12.25
N ARG A 141 14.19 5.64 -12.15
CA ARG A 141 14.39 6.88 -12.92
C ARG A 141 14.33 6.63 -14.42
N SER A 142 14.94 5.55 -14.90
CA SER A 142 14.86 5.15 -16.32
C SER A 142 13.42 4.85 -16.70
N LYS A 143 12.73 3.97 -15.95
CA LYS A 143 11.33 3.62 -16.23
C LYS A 143 10.39 4.82 -16.22
N LEU A 144 10.60 5.75 -15.29
CA LEU A 144 9.84 7.00 -15.22
C LEU A 144 10.05 7.83 -16.49
N LYS A 145 11.30 8.02 -16.91
CA LYS A 145 11.63 8.72 -18.16
C LYS A 145 10.99 8.05 -19.39
N ASP A 146 11.05 6.71 -19.47
CA ASP A 146 10.46 5.95 -20.56
C ASP A 146 8.93 6.07 -20.58
N PHE A 147 8.28 5.98 -19.43
CA PHE A 147 6.85 6.18 -19.26
C PHE A 147 6.41 7.59 -19.70
N PHE A 148 7.18 8.61 -19.32
CA PHE A 148 6.96 9.99 -19.74
C PHE A 148 7.18 10.22 -21.24
N ALA A 149 8.24 9.63 -21.80
CA ALA A 149 8.53 9.73 -23.22
C ALA A 149 7.45 9.04 -24.07
N PHE A 150 6.95 7.89 -23.64
CA PHE A 150 5.87 7.17 -24.32
C PHE A 150 4.58 8.00 -24.40
N ARG A 151 4.23 8.73 -23.33
CA ARG A 151 3.07 9.63 -23.30
C ARG A 151 3.27 10.89 -24.17
N LYS A 152 4.51 11.36 -24.30
CA LYS A 152 4.86 12.56 -25.08
C LYS A 152 5.06 12.20 -26.55
N SER A 153 4.01 12.30 -27.37
CA SER A 153 4.14 12.19 -28.84
C SER A 153 5.25 13.14 -29.36
N ASN A 154 6.38 12.58 -29.78
CA ASN A 154 7.54 13.20 -30.46
C ASN A 154 7.69 14.73 -30.35
N VAL A 155 8.46 15.23 -29.37
CA VAL A 155 9.42 16.34 -29.58
C VAL A 155 10.52 16.28 -28.50
N ALA A 156 11.76 16.04 -28.93
CA ALA A 156 12.95 16.32 -28.14
C ALA A 156 13.22 17.83 -28.20
N VAL A 157 13.00 18.54 -27.09
CA VAL A 157 13.49 19.91 -26.92
C VAL A 157 14.73 19.81 -26.04
N SER A 158 15.84 20.36 -26.51
CA SER A 158 17.09 20.46 -25.77
C SER A 158 16.88 21.32 -24.51
N GLY A 159 17.09 20.72 -23.33
CA GLY A 159 16.88 21.33 -22.00
C GLY A 159 16.54 20.27 -20.94
N LYS A 160 16.57 20.63 -19.65
CA LYS A 160 16.02 19.76 -18.59
C LYS A 160 14.53 19.55 -18.83
N SER A 161 14.07 18.30 -18.81
CA SER A 161 12.63 18.02 -18.96
C SER A 161 11.85 18.48 -17.74
N SER A 162 10.53 18.69 -17.86
CA SER A 162 9.68 18.99 -16.69
C SER A 162 9.82 17.95 -15.58
N LEU A 163 10.08 16.69 -15.96
CA LEU A 163 10.38 15.60 -15.03
C LEU A 163 11.69 15.82 -14.29
N ASP A 164 12.77 16.20 -14.99
CA ASP A 164 14.06 16.47 -14.35
C ASP A 164 13.95 17.66 -13.38
N ILE A 165 13.22 18.72 -13.78
CA ILE A 165 12.95 19.88 -12.90
C ILE A 165 12.22 19.42 -11.63
N TYR A 166 11.16 18.62 -11.78
CA TYR A 166 10.39 18.09 -10.65
C TYR A 166 11.22 17.23 -9.69
N LEU A 167 12.07 16.34 -10.23
CA LEU A 167 12.90 15.42 -9.45
C LEU A 167 14.07 16.12 -8.74
N ASP A 168 14.56 17.24 -9.28
CA ASP A 168 15.64 18.04 -8.68
C ASP A 168 15.14 18.94 -7.52
N GLU A 169 13.86 19.27 -7.50
CA GLU A 169 13.26 20.06 -6.43
C GLU A 169 13.12 19.24 -5.13
N PRO A 170 13.30 19.84 -3.94
CA PRO A 170 13.08 19.15 -2.68
C PRO A 170 11.62 18.69 -2.53
N PRO A 171 11.34 17.68 -1.68
CA PRO A 171 9.98 17.34 -1.30
C PRO A 171 9.28 18.51 -0.61
N LEU A 172 7.96 18.64 -0.83
CA LEU A 172 7.12 19.66 -0.18
C LEU A 172 6.77 19.26 1.25
N ASP A 173 6.47 20.26 2.10
CA ASP A 173 5.90 20.02 3.41
C ASP A 173 4.45 19.52 3.27
N THR A 174 4.05 18.63 4.15
CA THR A 174 2.70 18.08 4.25
C THR A 174 1.61 19.14 4.43
N THR A 175 1.94 20.28 5.04
CA THR A 175 1.01 21.41 5.23
C THR A 175 0.66 22.14 3.93
N ASP A 176 1.47 21.98 2.88
CA ASP A 176 1.37 22.76 1.66
C ASP A 176 0.38 22.17 0.64
N ILE A 177 -0.14 20.97 0.89
CA ILE A 177 -1.03 20.26 -0.05
C ILE A 177 -2.32 19.83 0.64
N LYS A 178 -3.38 20.57 0.32
CA LYS A 178 -4.74 20.19 0.70
C LYS A 178 -5.31 19.06 -0.17
N SER A 179 -4.97 19.06 -1.46
CA SER A 179 -5.41 18.09 -2.46
C SER A 179 -4.28 17.85 -3.45
N LEU A 180 -3.84 16.59 -3.55
CA LEU A 180 -2.71 16.21 -4.40
C LEU A 180 -3.01 16.44 -5.89
N LEU A 181 -4.23 16.14 -6.34
CA LEU A 181 -4.62 16.36 -7.73
C LEU A 181 -4.75 17.84 -8.06
N ASP A 182 -5.25 18.65 -7.13
CA ASP A 182 -5.38 20.09 -7.37
C ASP A 182 -4.02 20.78 -7.38
N TRP A 183 -3.07 20.34 -6.56
CA TRP A 183 -1.69 20.81 -6.61
C TRP A 183 -1.07 20.61 -8.01
N TRP A 184 -1.26 19.44 -8.62
CA TRP A 184 -0.79 19.18 -9.98
C TRP A 184 -1.49 20.06 -11.02
N LYS A 185 -2.81 20.29 -10.89
CA LYS A 185 -3.55 21.20 -11.78
C LYS A 185 -3.05 22.65 -11.67
N ASP A 186 -2.82 23.12 -10.45
CA ASP A 186 -2.35 24.49 -10.18
C ASP A 186 -0.93 24.71 -10.72
N ASN A 187 -0.10 23.66 -10.71
CA ASN A 187 1.26 23.69 -11.25
C ASN A 187 1.36 23.25 -12.71
N SER A 188 0.23 23.10 -13.42
CA SER A 188 0.18 22.68 -14.83
C SER A 188 0.99 23.57 -15.76
N LYS A 189 1.01 24.89 -15.54
CA LYS A 189 1.83 25.82 -16.33
C LYS A 189 3.33 25.58 -16.17
N ARG A 190 3.76 25.11 -15.00
CA ARG A 190 5.17 24.90 -14.66
C ARG A 190 5.66 23.55 -15.17
N PHE A 191 4.89 22.50 -14.93
CA PHE A 191 5.30 21.13 -15.24
C PHE A 191 4.73 20.63 -16.58
N GLY A 192 3.78 21.34 -17.19
CA GLY A 192 3.19 20.99 -18.47
C GLY A 192 2.54 19.61 -18.44
N GLU A 193 2.83 18.79 -19.45
CA GLU A 193 2.36 17.41 -19.61
C GLU A 193 2.62 16.52 -18.40
N LEU A 194 3.68 16.79 -17.62
CA LEU A 194 3.95 16.04 -16.39
C LEU A 194 2.76 16.11 -15.43
N SER A 195 2.09 17.24 -15.35
CA SER A 195 0.92 17.43 -14.48
C SER A 195 -0.27 16.59 -14.94
N SER A 196 -0.48 16.49 -16.25
CA SER A 196 -1.54 15.68 -16.85
C SER A 196 -1.31 14.20 -16.54
N VAL A 197 -0.10 13.71 -16.83
CA VAL A 197 0.28 12.32 -16.55
C VAL A 197 0.23 12.01 -15.05
N ALA A 198 0.65 12.94 -14.20
CA ALA A 198 0.55 12.77 -12.75
C ALA A 198 -0.91 12.66 -12.31
N CYS A 199 -1.80 13.52 -12.80
CA CYS A 199 -3.24 13.41 -12.52
C CYS A 199 -3.82 12.08 -13.01
N ASP A 200 -3.45 11.62 -14.21
CA ASP A 200 -3.89 10.34 -14.77
C ASP A 200 -3.48 9.18 -13.88
N VAL A 201 -2.22 9.12 -13.45
CA VAL A 201 -1.71 8.03 -12.61
C VAL A 201 -2.28 8.08 -11.20
N LEU A 202 -2.39 9.28 -10.63
CA LEU A 202 -2.83 9.50 -9.25
C LEU A 202 -4.34 9.33 -9.05
N SER A 203 -5.13 9.48 -10.10
CA SER A 203 -6.58 9.28 -10.07
C SER A 203 -7.01 7.81 -10.17
N ILE A 204 -6.08 6.88 -10.46
CA ILE A 204 -6.39 5.45 -10.54
C ILE A 204 -6.70 4.92 -9.13
N PRO A 205 -7.93 4.43 -8.86
CA PRO A 205 -8.22 3.74 -7.61
C PRO A 205 -7.49 2.40 -7.61
N ILE A 206 -6.81 2.08 -6.52
CA ILE A 206 -6.05 0.82 -6.42
C ILE A 206 -6.95 -0.39 -6.15
N THR A 207 -8.10 -0.18 -5.53
CA THR A 207 -9.04 -1.26 -5.23
C THR A 207 -10.38 -1.02 -5.91
N THR A 208 -11.02 -2.10 -6.35
CA THR A 208 -12.41 -2.08 -6.84
C THR A 208 -13.42 -1.99 -5.70
N VAL A 209 -12.98 -2.22 -4.46
CA VAL A 209 -13.81 -2.17 -3.24
C VAL A 209 -14.48 -0.81 -3.08
N ALA A 210 -13.80 0.28 -3.46
CA ALA A 210 -14.37 1.62 -3.48
C ALA A 210 -15.65 1.70 -4.34
N SER A 211 -15.62 1.13 -5.55
CA SER A 211 -16.78 1.06 -6.45
C SER A 211 -17.84 0.06 -5.99
N GLU A 212 -17.44 -1.05 -5.36
CA GLU A 212 -18.37 -2.04 -4.81
C GLU A 212 -19.14 -1.46 -3.62
N SER A 213 -18.48 -0.67 -2.77
CA SER A 213 -19.10 0.00 -1.62
C SER A 213 -20.07 1.10 -2.05
N SER A 214 -19.75 1.88 -3.09
CA SER A 214 -20.68 2.89 -3.61
C SER A 214 -21.92 2.24 -4.20
N LEU A 215 -21.76 1.15 -4.95
CA LEU A 215 -22.87 0.36 -5.50
C LEU A 215 -23.71 -0.29 -4.40
N ALA A 216 -23.09 -0.79 -3.32
CA ALA A 216 -23.82 -1.36 -2.19
C ALA A 216 -24.70 -0.33 -1.47
N SER A 217 -24.21 0.92 -1.31
CA SER A 217 -24.99 1.99 -0.69
C SER A 217 -26.17 2.50 -1.53
N GLU A 218 -26.16 2.26 -2.85
CA GLU A 218 -27.27 2.61 -3.74
C GLU A 218 -28.40 1.56 -3.74
N VAL A 219 -28.18 0.39 -3.16
CA VAL A 219 -29.12 -0.75 -3.17
C VAL A 219 -29.84 -0.93 -1.82
N GLU A 220 -29.46 -0.18 -0.79
CA GLU A 220 -30.23 -0.11 0.47
C GLU A 220 -31.45 0.82 0.30
N PHE A 221 -32.60 0.24 -0.07
CA PHE A 221 -33.94 0.85 -0.05
C PHE A 221 -34.70 0.49 1.22
#